data_AF-A0A4V5PHJ5-F1
#
_entry.id   AF-A0A4V5PHJ5-F1
#
_cell.length_a   1.000
_cell.length_b   1.000
_cell.length_c   1.000
_cell.angle_alpha   90.00
_cell.angle_beta   90.00
_cell.angle_gamma   90.00
#
_symmetry.space_group_name_H-M   'P 1'
#
loop_
_entity.id
_entity.type
_entity.pdbx_description
1 polymer ?
#
loop_
_entity_poly.entity_id
_entity_poly.type
_entity_poly.pdbx_seq_one_letter_code
_entity_poly.pdbx_strand_id
1 'polypeptide(L)'
;MKNGVAAYQKNHQTNRFCVVGYQWQTGSMNVWVLWKEEEELLLWDGALDPDSRAKSLIGVRRDLKLGRDTVKTENDINGSTYLVTEQWWHAVADDCLKHGEKYVIGPFKAKAAKPTADQSANP
;
A
#
# COMPACT_ATOMS: atom_id res chain seq x y z
N MET A 1 -10.68 -0.34 -1.91
CA MET A 1 -9.66 0.65 -1.54
C MET A 1 -9.85 1.25 -0.14
N LYS A 2 -11.01 1.84 0.24
CA LYS A 2 -11.21 2.45 1.58
C LYS A 2 -10.89 1.51 2.78
N ASN A 3 -11.13 0.20 2.63
CA ASN A 3 -10.99 -0.76 3.73
C ASN A 3 -9.54 -1.02 4.15
N GLY A 4 -8.58 -1.04 3.23
CA GLY A 4 -7.20 -1.33 3.60
C GLY A 4 -6.52 -0.16 4.30
N VAL A 5 -6.73 1.08 3.85
CA VAL A 5 -6.21 2.27 4.56
C VAL A 5 -6.78 2.36 5.98
N ALA A 6 -8.03 1.94 6.16
CA ALA A 6 -8.66 1.86 7.47
C ALA A 6 -8.04 0.75 8.36
N ALA A 7 -7.61 -0.37 7.78
CA ALA A 7 -6.88 -1.42 8.52
C ALA A 7 -5.56 -0.91 9.12
N TYR A 8 -4.89 0.01 8.43
CA TYR A 8 -3.70 0.71 8.93
C TYR A 8 -4.02 1.98 9.75
N GLN A 9 -5.31 2.24 10.04
CA GLN A 9 -5.80 3.43 10.76
C GLN A 9 -5.46 4.78 10.08
N LYS A 10 -5.14 4.78 8.78
CA LYS A 10 -4.77 6.00 8.01
C LYS A 10 -5.92 6.60 7.19
N ASN A 11 -7.16 6.16 7.39
CA ASN A 11 -8.33 6.65 6.64
C ASN A 11 -8.79 8.08 7.06
N HIS A 12 -8.06 8.72 7.97
CA HIS A 12 -8.28 10.09 8.42
C HIS A 12 -7.53 11.13 7.56
N GLN A 13 -6.64 10.70 6.67
CA GLN A 13 -5.88 11.55 5.75
C GLN A 13 -6.11 11.16 4.29
N THR A 14 -5.59 11.97 3.36
CA THR A 14 -5.51 11.59 1.95
C THR A 14 -4.33 10.65 1.77
N ASN A 15 -4.53 9.54 1.06
CA ASN A 15 -3.51 8.55 0.81
C ASN A 15 -3.33 8.36 -0.69
N ARG A 16 -2.09 8.48 -1.15
CA ARG A 16 -1.69 8.39 -2.54
C ARG A 16 -0.88 7.13 -2.74
N PHE A 17 -1.40 6.29 -3.61
CA PHE A 17 -0.78 5.05 -4.01
C PHE A 17 -0.33 5.14 -5.45
N CYS A 18 0.76 4.45 -5.74
CA CYS A 18 1.20 4.22 -7.09
C CYS A 18 1.53 2.74 -7.25
N VAL A 19 1.12 2.13 -8.35
CA VAL A 19 1.33 0.71 -8.64
C VAL A 19 2.22 0.57 -9.87
N VAL A 20 3.31 -0.21 -9.75
CA VAL A 20 4.21 -0.54 -10.86
C VAL A 20 4.48 -2.03 -10.90
N GLY A 21 4.27 -2.64 -12.07
CA GLY A 21 4.55 -4.05 -12.33
C GLY A 21 5.89 -4.22 -13.04
N TYR A 22 6.68 -5.18 -12.58
CA TYR A 22 7.93 -5.59 -13.21
C TYR A 22 7.77 -6.98 -13.83
N GLN A 23 8.35 -7.13 -15.02
CA GLN A 23 8.59 -8.43 -15.64
C GLN A 23 10.10 -8.59 -15.82
N TRP A 24 10.70 -9.52 -15.08
CA TRP A 24 12.14 -9.75 -15.14
C TRP A 24 12.49 -10.72 -16.26
N GLN A 25 13.75 -10.66 -16.71
CA GLN A 25 14.27 -11.55 -17.75
C GLN A 25 14.20 -13.04 -17.36
N THR A 26 14.21 -13.34 -16.07
CA THR A 26 14.05 -14.69 -15.50
C THR A 26 12.60 -15.20 -15.57
N GLY A 27 11.66 -14.39 -16.06
CA GLY A 27 10.24 -14.71 -16.14
C GLY A 27 9.46 -14.45 -14.86
N SER A 28 10.11 -14.06 -13.77
CA SER A 28 9.40 -13.65 -12.55
C SER A 28 8.69 -12.31 -12.79
N MET A 29 7.51 -12.18 -12.18
CA MET A 29 6.71 -10.97 -12.18
C MET A 29 6.40 -10.58 -10.75
N ASN A 30 6.50 -9.30 -10.44
CA ASN A 30 6.04 -8.77 -9.16
C ASN A 30 5.48 -7.37 -9.36
N VAL A 31 4.64 -6.95 -8.42
CA VAL A 31 4.05 -5.63 -8.41
C VAL A 31 4.43 -4.94 -7.10
N TRP A 32 4.92 -3.71 -7.21
CA TRP A 32 5.17 -2.86 -6.06
C TRP A 32 4.12 -1.77 -6.00
N VAL A 33 3.63 -1.51 -4.79
CA VAL A 33 2.76 -0.37 -4.50
C VAL A 33 3.52 0.61 -3.63
N LEU A 34 3.77 1.81 -4.14
CA LEU A 34 4.26 2.92 -3.34
C LEU A 34 3.10 3.58 -2.62
N TRP A 35 3.13 3.58 -1.28
CA TRP A 35 2.31 4.45 -0.45
C TRP A 35 3.13 5.68 -0.05
N LYS A 36 2.81 6.81 -0.69
CA LYS A 36 3.63 8.02 -0.58
C LYS A 36 3.68 8.59 0.84
N GLU A 37 2.54 8.71 1.51
CA GLU A 37 2.45 9.35 2.83
C GLU A 37 3.10 8.51 3.95
N GLU A 38 3.23 7.20 3.77
CA GLU A 38 3.87 6.32 4.75
C GLU A 38 5.32 5.96 4.37
N GLU A 39 5.81 6.45 3.22
CA GLU A 39 7.12 6.13 2.64
C GLU A 39 7.37 4.63 2.60
N GLU A 40 6.38 3.89 2.09
CA GLU A 40 6.34 2.45 2.16
C GLU A 40 6.15 1.83 0.78
N LEU A 41 6.93 0.80 0.47
CA LEU A 41 6.76 -0.05 -0.69
C LEU A 41 6.11 -1.37 -0.25
N LEU A 42 5.00 -1.70 -0.88
CA LEU A 42 4.22 -2.88 -0.56
C LEU A 42 4.35 -3.89 -1.70
N LEU A 43 4.82 -5.09 -1.38
CA LEU A 43 4.87 -6.18 -2.35
C LEU A 43 3.47 -6.74 -2.54
N TRP A 44 2.92 -6.53 -3.72
CA TRP A 44 1.58 -6.92 -4.08
C TRP A 44 1.63 -8.10 -5.05
N ASP A 45 0.99 -9.21 -4.68
CA ASP A 45 0.83 -10.37 -5.58
C ASP A 45 -0.11 -10.06 -6.76
N GLY A 46 -0.76 -8.90 -6.75
CA GLY A 46 -1.72 -8.48 -7.75
C GLY A 46 -3.13 -9.00 -7.47
N ALA A 47 -4.00 -8.82 -8.46
CA ALA A 47 -5.22 -9.59 -8.62
C ALA A 47 -5.51 -9.78 -10.10
N LEU A 48 -5.79 -11.02 -10.50
CA LEU A 48 -6.19 -11.36 -11.86
C LEU A 48 -7.56 -10.76 -12.21
N ASP A 49 -8.45 -10.70 -11.22
CA ASP A 49 -9.78 -10.10 -11.33
C ASP A 49 -9.73 -8.56 -11.14
N PRO A 50 -10.19 -7.75 -12.11
CA PRO A 50 -10.23 -6.29 -12.01
C PRO A 50 -11.03 -5.77 -10.82
N ASP A 51 -12.15 -6.41 -10.48
CA ASP A 51 -13.02 -6.00 -9.35
C ASP A 51 -12.36 -6.27 -7.98
N SER A 52 -11.36 -7.15 -7.97
CA SER A 52 -10.57 -7.51 -6.80
C SER A 52 -9.28 -6.71 -6.68
N ARG A 53 -8.76 -6.07 -7.76
CA ARG A 53 -7.52 -5.27 -7.71
C ARG A 53 -7.55 -4.18 -6.65
N ALA A 54 -8.62 -3.39 -6.64
CA ALA A 54 -8.80 -2.32 -5.65
C ALA A 54 -9.03 -2.85 -4.21
N LYS A 55 -9.37 -4.13 -4.04
CA LYS A 55 -9.59 -4.78 -2.75
C LYS A 55 -8.33 -5.49 -2.24
N SER A 56 -7.52 -6.05 -3.14
CA SER A 56 -6.27 -6.76 -2.81
C SER A 56 -5.05 -5.87 -2.71
N LEU A 57 -5.14 -4.60 -3.14
CA LEU A 57 -4.09 -3.57 -3.09
C LEU A 57 -3.39 -3.43 -1.71
N ILE A 58 -3.99 -3.97 -0.64
CA ILE A 58 -3.52 -3.88 0.74
C ILE A 58 -3.39 -5.29 1.39
N GLY A 59 -3.49 -6.37 0.60
CA GLY A 59 -3.10 -7.73 0.99
C GLY A 59 -1.66 -7.99 0.57
N VAL A 60 -0.72 -7.57 1.41
CA VAL A 60 0.69 -7.49 1.04
C VAL A 60 1.46 -8.65 1.66
N ARG A 61 2.35 -9.28 0.90
CA ARG A 61 3.25 -10.32 1.43
C ARG A 61 4.42 -9.74 2.19
N ARG A 62 4.73 -8.46 1.94
CA ARG A 62 5.86 -7.74 2.52
C ARG A 62 5.64 -6.23 2.38
N ASP A 63 6.01 -5.49 3.42
CA ASP A 63 6.15 -4.04 3.43
C ASP A 63 7.63 -3.65 3.62
N LEU A 64 8.03 -2.53 3.00
CA LEU A 64 9.37 -1.97 3.05
C LEU A 64 9.28 -0.46 3.29
N LYS A 65 9.57 -0.05 4.51
CA LYS A 65 9.53 1.36 4.92
C LYS A 65 10.90 2.00 4.76
N LEU A 66 10.95 3.14 4.06
CA LEU A 66 12.16 3.93 3.90
C LEU A 66 12.74 4.31 5.28
N GLY A 67 14.06 4.18 5.43
CA GLY A 67 14.80 4.44 6.67
C GLY A 67 14.72 3.34 7.74
N ARG A 68 13.67 2.50 7.74
CA ARG A 68 13.53 1.35 8.64
C ARG A 68 14.06 0.06 8.02
N ASP A 69 13.61 -0.23 6.81
CA ASP A 69 13.91 -1.47 6.08
C ASP A 69 14.90 -1.22 4.92
N THR A 70 15.58 -0.08 4.96
CA THR A 70 16.56 0.33 3.96
C THR A 70 17.92 0.55 4.58
N VAL A 71 18.96 0.15 3.86
CA VAL A 71 20.37 0.36 4.22
C VAL A 71 21.09 1.19 3.16
N LYS A 72 22.27 1.71 3.50
CA LYS A 72 23.05 2.55 2.58
C LYS A 72 23.70 1.75 1.46
N THR A 73 24.24 0.58 1.77
CA THR A 73 24.99 -0.24 0.81
C THR A 73 24.47 -1.68 0.75
N GLU A 74 24.78 -2.39 -0.34
CA GLU A 74 24.42 -3.80 -0.47
C GLU A 74 25.11 -4.67 0.58
N ASN A 75 26.32 -4.31 1.02
CA ASN A 75 27.04 -5.03 2.07
C ASN A 75 26.26 -4.99 3.40
N ASP A 76 25.58 -3.89 3.69
CA ASP A 76 24.79 -3.72 4.90
C ASP A 76 23.51 -4.57 4.92
N ILE A 77 23.11 -5.13 3.77
CA ILE A 77 22.02 -6.12 3.70
C ILE A 77 22.43 -7.39 4.44
N ASN A 78 23.71 -7.77 4.36
CA ASN A 78 24.30 -8.90 5.09
C ASN A 78 23.46 -10.20 5.03
N GLY A 79 22.96 -10.54 3.83
CA GLY A 79 22.13 -11.72 3.60
C GLY A 79 20.68 -11.63 4.09
N SER A 80 20.27 -10.50 4.67
CA SER A 80 18.88 -10.28 5.06
C SER A 80 17.95 -10.30 3.86
N THR A 81 16.91 -11.12 3.94
CA THR A 81 15.83 -11.11 2.95
C THR A 81 14.81 -10.00 3.21
N TYR A 82 14.97 -9.22 4.29
CA TYR A 82 14.04 -8.16 4.71
C TYR A 82 14.54 -6.75 4.43
N LEU A 83 15.82 -6.56 4.15
CA LEU A 83 16.41 -5.26 3.84
C LEU A 83 16.59 -5.03 2.34
N VAL A 84 16.58 -3.78 1.92
CA VAL A 84 16.95 -3.31 0.57
C VAL A 84 17.84 -2.08 0.69
N THR A 85 18.48 -1.63 -0.39
CA THR A 85 19.19 -0.35 -0.35
C THR A 85 18.22 0.83 -0.49
N GLU A 86 18.55 1.98 0.10
CA GLU A 86 17.81 3.23 -0.12
C GLU A 86 17.74 3.58 -1.61
N GLN A 87 18.85 3.39 -2.34
CA GLN A 87 18.92 3.63 -3.78
C GLN A 87 17.90 2.77 -4.53
N TRP A 88 17.79 1.48 -4.20
CA TRP A 88 16.82 0.59 -4.83
C TRP A 88 15.39 1.02 -4.50
N TRP A 89 15.12 1.37 -3.25
CA TRP A 89 13.79 1.86 -2.82
C TRP A 89 13.38 3.09 -3.64
N HIS A 90 14.29 4.07 -3.77
CA HIS A 90 14.05 5.27 -4.57
C HIS A 90 13.87 4.97 -6.07
N ALA A 91 14.62 4.02 -6.63
CA ALA A 91 14.45 3.62 -8.02
C ALA A 91 13.04 3.06 -8.28
N VAL A 92 12.53 2.19 -7.41
CA VAL A 92 11.17 1.64 -7.53
C VAL A 92 10.12 2.76 -7.38
N ALA A 93 10.32 3.67 -6.44
CA ALA A 93 9.43 4.81 -6.26
C ALA A 93 9.40 5.71 -7.51
N ASP A 94 10.55 6.02 -8.08
CA ASP A 94 10.69 6.83 -9.28
C ASP A 94 10.08 6.17 -10.51
N ASP A 95 10.32 4.88 -10.71
CA ASP A 95 9.70 4.09 -11.77
C ASP A 95 8.18 4.14 -11.66
N CYS A 96 7.66 4.00 -10.44
CA CYS A 96 6.23 4.12 -10.21
C CYS A 96 5.72 5.51 -10.56
N LEU A 97 6.37 6.57 -10.09
CA LEU A 97 5.92 7.94 -10.38
C LEU A 97 5.91 8.23 -11.89
N LYS A 98 6.87 7.69 -12.65
CA LYS A 98 6.99 7.86 -14.10
C LYS A 98 6.05 6.98 -14.91
N HIS A 99 5.90 5.71 -14.55
CA HIS A 99 5.28 4.68 -15.39
C HIS A 99 4.09 3.97 -14.75
N GLY A 100 3.93 4.10 -13.44
CA GLY A 100 2.92 3.40 -12.67
C GLY A 100 1.54 4.05 -12.71
N GLU A 101 0.54 3.23 -12.38
CA GLU A 101 -0.86 3.62 -12.22
C GLU A 101 -1.08 4.26 -10.85
N LYS A 102 -1.77 5.41 -10.81
CA LYS A 102 -1.88 6.24 -9.60
C LYS A 102 -3.29 6.19 -9.05
N TYR A 103 -3.41 6.02 -7.73
CA TYR A 103 -4.67 6.01 -7.02
C TYR A 103 -4.66 7.00 -5.86
N VAL A 104 -5.81 7.64 -5.63
CA VAL A 104 -6.00 8.56 -4.52
C VAL A 104 -7.20 8.10 -3.70
N ILE A 105 -6.98 7.91 -2.41
CA ILE A 105 -8.02 7.59 -1.43
C ILE A 105 -8.12 8.79 -0.49
N GLY A 106 -9.17 9.59 -0.65
CA GLY A 106 -9.49 10.66 0.27
C GLY A 106 -10.00 10.12 1.62
N PRO A 107 -9.92 10.92 2.69
CA PRO A 107 -10.42 10.52 3.99
C PRO A 107 -11.92 10.26 3.93
N PHE A 108 -12.39 9.26 4.68
CA PHE A 108 -13.83 8.99 4.81
C PHE A 108 -14.26 9.16 6.26
N LYS A 109 -15.13 10.15 6.50
CA LYS A 109 -15.84 10.31 7.77
C LYS A 109 -17.24 9.72 7.61
N ALA A 110 -17.56 8.71 8.41
CA ALA A 110 -18.95 8.26 8.52
C ALA A 110 -19.80 9.42 9.05
N LYS A 111 -20.99 9.62 8.48
CA LYS A 111 -21.98 10.48 9.12
C LYS A 111 -22.38 9.80 10.42
N ALA A 112 -22.48 10.57 11.52
CA ALA A 112 -22.98 10.03 12.78
C ALA A 112 -24.31 9.33 12.52
N ALA A 113 -24.43 8.08 12.97
CA ALA A 113 -25.72 7.41 12.97
C ALA A 113 -26.68 8.30 13.77
N LYS A 114 -27.86 8.59 13.21
CA LYS A 114 -28.93 9.17 14.04
C LYS A 114 -29.14 8.18 15.20
N PRO A 115 -29.21 8.65 16.45
CA PRO A 115 -29.61 7.79 17.55
C PRO A 115 -30.90 7.09 17.15
N THR A 116 -30.89 5.76 17.14
CA THR A 116 -32.11 4.98 16.94
C THR A 116 -33.06 5.42 18.04
N ALA A 117 -34.19 6.02 17.65
CA ALA A 117 -35.21 6.40 18.61
C ALA A 117 -35.63 5.15 19.38
N ASP A 118 -35.48 5.25 20.68
CA ASP A 118 -35.85 4.30 21.72
C ASP A 118 -37.18 3.60 21.38
N GLN A 119 -37.15 2.27 21.19
CA GLN A 119 -38.36 1.45 21.24
C GLN A 119 -38.68 1.17 22.71
N SER A 120 -39.02 2.21 23.46
CA SER A 120 -39.77 2.10 24.70
C SER A 120 -41.23 2.41 24.38
N ALA A 121 -41.93 1.41 23.85
CA ALA A 121 -43.39 1.38 23.84
C ALA A 121 -43.81 0.10 24.56
N ASN A 122 -43.89 0.20 25.89
CA ASN A 122 -44.72 -0.68 26.71
C ASN A 122 -46.16 -0.14 26.66
N PRO A 123 -47.16 -1.02 26.62
CA PRO A 123 -48.01 -1.13 27.80
C PRO A 123 -47.83 -2.46 28.53
#